data_AF-A0A182JJ77-F1
#
_entry.id   AF-A0A182JJ77-F1
#
_cell.length_a   1.000
_cell.length_b   1.000
_cell.length_c   1.000
_cell.angle_alpha   90.00
_cell.angle_beta   90.00
_cell.angle_gamma   90.00
#
_symmetry.space_group_name_H-M   'P 1'
#
loop_
_entity.id
_entity.type
_entity.pdbx_description
1 polymer ?
#
loop_
_entity_poly.entity_id
_entity_poly.type
_entity_poly.pdbx_seq_one_letter_code
_entity_poly.pdbx_strand_id
1 'polypeptide(L)'
;LFAFFGFLFSPFLFSKTVGKLDYSIVFEAMADRLTQLQDTVNQQAEHFCNSIGILQQCSVPSKFAGFERTGSQTPQQQVQQPPEDFPQLFSTLISRCAKDIDTLIESLPSEESSIELQVQSLQRLESENKESAEKLEEIVRKGELLLEKIQAALSDIAQSQLDMQYSS
;
A
#
# COMPACT_ATOMS: atom_id res chain seq x y z
N LEU A 1 -25.78 39.91 -18.44
CA LEU A 1 -25.85 40.19 -16.99
C LEU A 1 -25.20 39.01 -16.26
N PHE A 2 -23.93 38.71 -16.51
CA PHE A 2 -22.74 39.22 -15.79
C PHE A 2 -22.84 39.12 -14.26
N ALA A 3 -22.39 37.98 -13.73
CA ALA A 3 -21.84 37.78 -12.38
C ALA A 3 -20.97 36.50 -12.50
N PHE A 4 -19.70 36.56 -12.92
CA PHE A 4 -18.53 36.98 -12.13
C PHE A 4 -18.56 36.49 -10.67
N PHE A 5 -18.74 35.18 -10.48
CA PHE A 5 -18.26 34.50 -9.27
C PHE A 5 -16.81 34.08 -9.53
N GLY A 6 -15.90 34.96 -9.13
CA GLY A 6 -14.47 34.74 -9.17
C GLY A 6 -14.10 33.59 -8.25
N PHE A 7 -13.88 32.41 -8.83
CA PHE A 7 -13.07 31.37 -8.22
C PHE A 7 -11.61 31.83 -8.33
N LEU A 8 -11.21 32.69 -7.40
CA LEU A 8 -9.83 33.04 -7.18
C LEU A 8 -9.15 31.77 -6.66
N PHE A 9 -8.66 30.95 -7.60
CA PHE A 9 -7.90 29.74 -7.32
C PHE A 9 -6.60 30.18 -6.62
N SER A 10 -6.66 30.25 -5.29
CA SER A 10 -5.55 30.64 -4.45
C SER A 10 -4.42 29.61 -4.60
N PRO A 11 -3.20 30.01 -5.03
CA PRO A 11 -2.02 29.14 -5.03
C PRO A 11 -1.63 28.68 -3.61
N PHE A 12 -2.21 29.30 -2.59
CA PHE A 12 -1.91 29.05 -1.18
C PHE A 12 -2.43 27.70 -0.65
N LEU A 13 -3.38 27.04 -1.34
CA LEU A 13 -3.88 25.72 -0.92
C LEU A 13 -3.00 24.55 -1.40
N PHE A 14 -2.21 24.75 -2.46
CA PHE A 14 -1.38 23.68 -3.01
C PHE A 14 -0.17 23.38 -2.12
N SER A 15 0.49 24.42 -1.60
CA SER A 15 1.67 24.27 -0.73
C SER A 15 1.34 23.60 0.63
N LYS A 16 0.13 23.82 1.16
CA LYS A 16 -0.28 23.23 2.45
C LYS A 16 -0.70 21.74 2.35
N THR A 17 -0.90 21.24 1.14
CA THR A 17 -1.37 19.85 0.89
C THR A 17 -0.19 18.90 0.66
N VAL A 18 0.90 19.36 0.06
CA VAL A 18 2.08 18.54 -0.26
C VAL A 18 2.77 18.01 1.01
N GLY A 19 3.04 18.88 1.99
CA GLY A 19 3.66 18.46 3.26
C GLY A 19 2.78 17.53 4.11
N LYS A 20 1.49 17.41 3.81
CA LYS A 20 0.59 16.46 4.50
C LYS A 20 0.54 15.10 3.81
N LEU A 21 0.91 15.05 2.52
CA LEU A 21 0.85 13.85 1.69
C LEU A 21 2.09 12.96 1.92
N ASP A 22 3.29 13.55 2.01
CA ASP A 22 4.54 12.78 2.19
C ASP A 22 4.64 12.08 3.56
N TYR A 23 4.26 12.75 4.65
CA TYR A 23 4.14 12.11 5.96
C TYR A 23 3.11 10.99 5.95
N SER A 24 2.01 11.16 5.20
CA SER A 24 0.98 10.14 5.08
C SER A 24 1.50 8.92 4.33
N ILE A 25 2.29 9.08 3.25
CA ILE A 25 2.82 7.96 2.46
C ILE A 25 3.78 7.09 3.28
N VAL A 26 4.69 7.70 4.04
CA VAL A 26 5.66 6.93 4.84
C VAL A 26 4.99 6.26 6.04
N PHE A 27 4.07 6.96 6.71
CA PHE A 27 3.27 6.36 7.78
C PHE A 27 2.33 5.27 7.25
N GLU A 28 1.73 5.45 6.07
CA GLU A 28 0.87 4.47 5.43
C GLU A 28 1.66 3.24 4.99
N ALA A 29 2.87 3.38 4.44
CA ALA A 29 3.73 2.24 4.10
C ALA A 29 4.21 1.47 5.36
N MET A 30 4.55 2.18 6.43
CA MET A 30 4.92 1.57 7.72
C MET A 30 3.72 0.88 8.39
N ALA A 31 2.56 1.54 8.38
CA ALA A 31 1.31 0.99 8.91
C ALA A 31 0.83 -0.21 8.09
N ASP A 32 0.97 -0.18 6.77
CA ASP A 32 0.58 -1.27 5.86
C ASP A 32 1.42 -2.53 6.13
N ARG A 33 2.75 -2.41 6.19
CA ARG A 33 3.62 -3.56 6.49
C ARG A 33 3.44 -4.09 7.91
N LEU A 34 3.22 -3.21 8.89
CA LEU A 34 2.95 -3.63 10.27
C LEU A 34 1.59 -4.33 10.39
N THR A 35 0.57 -3.84 9.67
CA THR A 35 -0.76 -4.47 9.63
C THR A 35 -0.69 -5.83 8.95
N GLN A 36 0.01 -5.94 7.81
CA GLN A 36 0.24 -7.22 7.13
C GLN A 36 0.99 -8.22 8.00
N LEU A 37 1.99 -7.76 8.77
CA LEU A 37 2.69 -8.63 9.73
C LEU A 37 1.74 -9.13 10.81
N GLN A 38 0.89 -8.26 11.36
CA GLN A 38 -0.11 -8.65 12.36
C GLN A 38 -1.10 -9.68 11.82
N ASP A 39 -1.62 -9.48 10.61
CA ASP A 39 -2.54 -10.42 9.96
C ASP A 39 -1.88 -11.78 9.71
N THR A 40 -0.63 -11.77 9.26
CA THR A 40 0.14 -12.99 8.97
C THR A 40 0.45 -13.77 10.26
N VAL A 41 0.78 -13.09 11.35
CA VAL A 41 0.98 -13.71 12.67
C VAL A 41 -0.32 -14.31 13.21
N ASN A 42 -1.46 -13.63 13.03
CA ASN A 42 -2.76 -14.18 13.39
C ASN A 42 -3.08 -15.44 12.57
N GLN A 43 -2.84 -15.41 11.25
CA GLN A 43 -3.01 -16.56 10.37
C GLN A 43 -2.11 -17.75 10.79
N GLN A 44 -0.87 -17.47 11.22
CA GLN A 44 0.03 -18.49 11.75
C GLN A 44 -0.53 -19.17 13.00
N ALA A 45 -1.14 -18.39 13.90
CA ALA A 45 -1.79 -18.91 15.10
C ALA A 45 -3.03 -19.77 14.77
N GLU A 46 -3.83 -19.35 13.78
CA GLU A 46 -4.95 -20.14 13.28
C GLU A 46 -4.49 -21.48 12.70
N HIS A 47 -3.39 -21.51 11.92
CA HIS A 47 -2.81 -22.74 11.42
C HIS A 47 -2.42 -23.69 12.56
N PHE A 48 -1.79 -23.20 13.63
CA PHE A 48 -1.48 -24.02 14.80
C PHE A 48 -2.74 -24.59 15.48
N CYS A 49 -3.73 -23.73 15.76
CA CYS A 49 -4.98 -24.16 16.40
C CYS A 49 -5.72 -25.22 15.56
N ASN A 50 -5.85 -24.99 14.25
CA ASN A 50 -6.52 -25.91 13.35
C ASN A 50 -5.76 -27.24 13.23
N SER A 51 -4.43 -27.21 13.15
CA SER A 51 -3.59 -28.40 13.12
C SER A 51 -3.76 -29.26 14.38
N ILE A 52 -3.72 -28.63 15.56
CA ILE A 52 -3.87 -29.31 16.84
C ILE A 52 -5.27 -29.91 16.97
N GLY A 53 -6.32 -29.18 16.56
CA GLY A 53 -7.70 -29.67 16.58
C GLY A 53 -7.87 -30.94 15.73
N ILE A 54 -7.33 -30.95 14.51
CA ILE A 54 -7.36 -32.12 13.63
C ILE A 54 -6.53 -33.28 14.21
N LEU A 55 -5.33 -33.00 14.74
CA LEU A 55 -4.50 -34.01 15.39
C LEU A 55 -5.23 -34.67 16.57
N GLN A 56 -5.92 -33.90 17.40
CA GLN A 56 -6.70 -34.42 18.52
C GLN A 56 -7.88 -35.28 18.04
N GLN A 57 -8.62 -34.82 17.05
CA GLN A 57 -9.76 -35.55 16.48
C GLN A 57 -9.33 -36.88 15.84
N CYS A 58 -8.17 -36.90 15.20
CA CYS A 58 -7.64 -38.06 14.50
C CYS A 58 -6.73 -38.94 15.37
N SER A 59 -6.44 -38.54 16.59
CA SER A 59 -5.58 -39.30 17.51
C SER A 59 -6.25 -40.61 17.92
N VAL A 60 -5.54 -41.72 17.76
CA VAL A 60 -5.96 -43.01 18.30
C VAL A 60 -5.34 -43.21 19.68
N PRO A 61 -6.08 -43.71 20.68
CA PRO A 61 -5.51 -44.04 21.98
C PRO A 61 -4.37 -45.05 21.82
N SER A 62 -3.17 -44.69 22.26
CA SER A 62 -2.03 -45.60 22.20
C SER A 62 -2.20 -46.72 23.23
N LYS A 63 -2.04 -47.97 22.80
CA LYS A 63 -2.09 -49.13 23.70
C LYS A 63 -0.68 -49.40 24.24
N PHE A 64 -0.52 -49.39 25.55
CA PHE A 64 0.71 -49.86 26.18
C PHE A 64 0.69 -51.39 26.29
N ALA A 65 1.80 -52.03 25.90
CA ALA A 65 1.97 -53.47 26.07
C ALA A 65 1.87 -53.83 27.56
N GLY A 66 0.89 -54.67 27.93
CA GLY A 66 0.61 -55.06 29.32
C GLY A 66 -0.46 -54.24 30.05
N PHE A 67 -1.06 -53.22 29.41
CA PHE A 67 -2.14 -52.39 29.99
C PHE A 67 -3.40 -52.45 29.12
N GLU A 68 -3.91 -53.66 28.84
CA GLU A 68 -5.22 -53.85 28.21
C GLU A 68 -6.31 -53.55 29.24
N ARG A 69 -6.64 -52.26 29.42
CA ARG A 69 -7.73 -51.83 30.31
C ARG A 69 -9.05 -52.38 29.77
N THR A 70 -9.49 -53.52 30.31
CA THR A 70 -10.83 -54.08 30.14
C THR A 70 -11.83 -53.16 30.85
N GLY A 71 -12.34 -52.14 30.16
CA GLY A 71 -13.46 -51.35 30.69
C GLY A 71 -13.28 -49.84 30.56
N SER A 72 -13.60 -49.32 29.38
CA SER A 72 -14.36 -48.07 29.22
C SER A 72 -14.65 -47.92 27.73
N GLN A 73 -15.81 -48.45 27.30
CA GLN A 73 -16.41 -48.15 26.00
C GLN A 73 -16.94 -46.71 26.07
N THR A 74 -16.10 -45.72 25.77
CA THR A 74 -16.62 -44.47 25.20
C THR A 74 -17.01 -44.74 23.75
N PRO A 75 -18.08 -44.11 23.23
CA PRO A 75 -18.59 -44.40 21.89
C PRO A 75 -17.43 -44.31 20.89
N GLN A 76 -17.21 -45.40 20.15
CA GLN A 76 -16.35 -45.39 18.98
C GLN A 76 -16.96 -44.42 17.98
N GLN A 77 -16.64 -43.12 18.11
CA GLN A 77 -16.75 -42.21 16.98
C GLN A 77 -15.85 -42.80 15.91
N GLN A 78 -16.47 -43.14 14.78
CA GLN A 78 -15.83 -43.73 13.62
C GLN A 78 -14.56 -42.96 13.33
N VAL A 79 -13.42 -43.56 13.66
CA VAL A 79 -12.10 -43.02 13.34
C VAL A 79 -11.97 -43.15 11.82
N GLN A 80 -12.49 -42.15 11.10
CA GLN A 80 -12.04 -41.87 9.75
C GLN A 80 -10.56 -41.55 9.92
N GLN A 81 -9.70 -42.44 9.40
CA GLN A 81 -8.27 -42.18 9.35
C GLN A 81 -8.09 -40.73 8.85
N PRO A 82 -7.25 -39.91 9.51
CA PRO A 82 -6.90 -38.63 8.92
C PRO A 82 -6.40 -38.94 7.50
N PRO A 83 -6.90 -38.26 6.45
CA PRO A 83 -6.18 -38.16 5.21
C PRO A 83 -4.72 -37.90 5.55
N GLU A 84 -3.81 -38.79 5.14
CA GLU A 84 -2.38 -38.70 5.48
C GLU A 84 -1.76 -37.36 5.01
N ASP A 85 -2.49 -36.63 4.18
CA ASP A 85 -2.18 -35.30 3.70
C ASP A 85 -2.32 -34.18 4.75
N PHE A 86 -3.13 -34.31 5.80
CA PHE A 86 -3.38 -33.19 6.72
C PHE A 86 -2.15 -32.75 7.54
N PRO A 87 -1.39 -33.65 8.19
CA PRO A 87 -0.16 -33.26 8.88
C PRO A 87 0.86 -32.62 7.93
N GLN A 88 0.97 -33.14 6.71
CA GLN A 88 1.89 -32.62 5.69
C GLN A 88 1.45 -31.25 5.17
N LEU A 89 0.15 -31.06 4.95
CA LEU A 89 -0.46 -29.79 4.54
C LEU A 89 -0.23 -28.71 5.59
N PHE A 90 -0.57 -28.99 6.85
CA PHE A 90 -0.38 -28.03 7.94
C PHE A 90 1.09 -27.72 8.20
N SER A 91 1.98 -28.73 8.14
CA SER A 91 3.43 -28.52 8.20
C SER A 91 3.92 -27.55 7.11
N THR A 92 3.40 -27.71 5.88
CA THR A 92 3.71 -26.82 4.76
C THR A 92 3.18 -25.41 4.98
N LEU A 93 1.93 -25.27 5.41
CA LEU A 93 1.30 -23.96 5.68
C LEU A 93 2.02 -23.21 6.80
N ILE A 94 2.35 -23.88 7.91
CA ILE A 94 3.10 -23.31 9.03
C ILE A 94 4.50 -22.90 8.58
N SER A 95 5.22 -23.78 7.88
CA SER A 95 6.59 -23.48 7.43
C SER A 95 6.64 -22.33 6.42
N ARG A 96 5.62 -22.20 5.56
CA ARG A 96 5.52 -21.11 4.61
C ARG A 96 5.18 -19.79 5.30
N CYS A 97 4.16 -19.80 6.15
CA CYS A 97 3.72 -18.61 6.88
C CYS A 97 4.83 -18.07 7.79
N ALA A 98 5.61 -18.94 8.44
CA ALA A 98 6.81 -18.53 9.19
C ALA A 98 7.85 -17.80 8.32
N LYS A 99 8.12 -18.30 7.10
CA LYS A 99 9.03 -17.62 6.16
C LYS A 99 8.47 -16.29 5.65
N ASP A 100 7.16 -16.22 5.44
CA ASP A 100 6.49 -15.00 5.03
C ASP A 100 6.59 -13.94 6.14
N ILE A 101 6.47 -14.34 7.42
CA ILE A 101 6.73 -13.49 8.59
C ILE A 101 8.18 -12.99 8.60
N ASP A 102 9.16 -13.88 8.43
CA ASP A 102 10.58 -13.49 8.40
C ASP A 102 10.86 -12.47 7.29
N THR A 103 10.32 -12.70 6.09
CA THR A 103 10.46 -11.79 4.94
C THR A 103 9.79 -10.44 5.20
N LEU A 104 8.62 -10.44 5.84
CA LEU A 104 7.92 -9.20 6.21
C LEU A 104 8.73 -8.39 7.22
N ILE A 105 9.35 -9.05 8.21
CA ILE A 105 10.24 -8.41 9.19
C ILE A 105 11.46 -7.79 8.50
N GLU A 106 12.11 -8.50 7.58
CA GLU A 106 13.24 -7.98 6.80
C GLU A 106 12.85 -6.80 5.88
N SER A 107 11.58 -6.76 5.45
CA SER A 107 11.04 -5.68 4.62
C SER A 107 10.58 -4.45 5.42
N LEU A 108 10.61 -4.52 6.75
CA LEU A 108 10.25 -3.37 7.57
C LEU A 108 11.23 -2.23 7.31
N PRO A 109 10.76 -0.97 7.27
CA PRO A 109 11.64 0.18 7.18
C PRO A 109 12.63 0.16 8.35
N SER A 110 13.91 0.39 8.07
CA SER A 110 15.01 0.20 9.02
C SER A 110 14.85 1.07 10.29
N GLU A 111 15.03 0.45 11.45
CA GLU A 111 15.02 1.11 12.78
C GLU A 111 16.16 2.13 12.94
N GLU A 112 17.22 2.03 12.12
CA GLU A 112 18.33 2.99 12.03
C GLU A 112 17.90 4.37 11.48
N SER A 113 16.69 4.46 10.91
CA SER A 113 16.06 5.73 10.58
C SER A 113 15.59 6.39 11.88
N SER A 114 16.53 6.92 12.66
CA SER A 114 16.17 7.76 13.80
C SER A 114 15.18 8.82 13.30
N ILE A 115 14.17 9.13 14.12
CA ILE A 115 13.14 10.12 13.78
C ILE A 115 13.80 11.41 13.24
N GLU A 116 14.99 11.74 13.75
CA GLU A 116 15.84 12.85 13.30
C GLU A 116 16.32 12.73 11.85
N LEU A 117 16.85 11.57 11.43
CA LEU A 117 17.26 11.31 10.04
C LEU A 117 16.07 11.27 9.08
N GLN A 118 14.93 10.78 9.54
CA GLN A 118 13.69 10.76 8.76
C GLN A 118 13.16 12.19 8.56
N VAL A 119 13.15 13.02 9.61
CA VAL A 119 12.79 14.44 9.52
C VAL A 119 13.74 15.20 8.60
N GLN A 120 15.06 14.96 8.68
CA GLN A 120 16.03 15.58 7.79
C GLN A 120 15.81 15.18 6.32
N SER A 121 15.49 13.90 6.08
CA SER A 121 15.18 13.41 4.73
C SER A 121 13.89 14.04 4.19
N LEU A 122 12.87 14.21 5.04
CA LEU A 122 11.63 14.89 4.67
C LEU A 122 11.86 16.37 4.34
N GLN A 123 12.65 17.08 5.14
CA GLN A 123 13.01 18.49 4.86
C GLN A 123 13.74 18.64 3.52
N ARG A 124 14.64 17.70 3.21
CA ARG A 124 15.32 17.66 1.92
C ARG A 124 14.35 17.44 0.78
N LEU A 125 13.47 16.44 0.88
CA LEU A 125 12.45 16.15 -0.13
C LEU A 125 11.50 17.34 -0.33
N GLU A 126 11.10 18.03 0.74
CA GLU A 126 10.27 19.23 0.65
C GLU A 126 10.99 20.35 -0.12
N SER A 127 12.27 20.56 0.13
CA SER A 127 13.08 21.52 -0.62
C SER A 127 13.21 21.16 -2.10
N GLU A 128 13.47 19.88 -2.42
CA GLU A 128 13.59 19.39 -3.80
C GLU A 128 12.24 19.47 -4.54
N ASN A 129 11.14 19.20 -3.85
CA ASN A 129 9.78 19.34 -4.38
C ASN A 129 9.45 20.80 -4.69
N LYS A 130 9.76 21.72 -3.76
CA LYS A 130 9.59 23.16 -3.97
C LYS A 130 10.37 23.66 -5.18
N GLU A 131 11.64 23.30 -5.29
CA GLU A 131 12.47 23.69 -6.45
C GLU A 131 11.89 23.14 -7.76
N SER A 132 11.39 21.90 -7.74
CA SER A 132 10.77 21.29 -8.92
C SER A 132 9.46 21.98 -9.30
N ALA A 133 8.65 22.40 -8.33
CA ALA A 133 7.44 23.18 -8.55
C ALA A 133 7.73 24.56 -9.15
N GLU A 134 8.75 25.26 -8.64
CA GLU A 134 9.18 26.57 -9.18
C GLU A 134 9.67 26.43 -10.63
N LYS A 135 10.44 25.39 -10.95
CA LYS A 135 10.85 25.08 -12.33
C LYS A 135 9.65 24.83 -13.23
N LEU A 136 8.66 24.08 -12.75
CA LEU A 136 7.44 23.80 -13.50
C LEU A 136 6.65 25.09 -13.76
N GLU A 137 6.49 25.94 -12.76
CA GLU A 137 5.80 27.23 -12.90
C GLU A 137 6.45 28.12 -13.96
N GLU A 138 7.78 28.21 -13.97
CA GLU A 138 8.49 29.00 -14.98
C GLU A 138 8.33 28.43 -16.40
N ILE A 139 8.31 27.10 -16.55
CA ILE A 139 8.07 26.45 -17.83
C ILE A 139 6.63 26.72 -18.30
N VAL A 140 5.63 26.60 -17.41
CA VAL A 140 4.23 26.89 -17.71
C VAL A 140 4.07 28.34 -18.16
N ARG A 141 4.65 29.29 -17.41
CA ARG A 141 4.61 30.72 -17.74
C ARG A 141 5.20 31.03 -19.12
N LYS A 142 6.35 30.42 -19.46
CA LYS A 142 6.94 30.54 -20.80
C LYS A 142 6.04 29.95 -21.88
N GLY A 143 5.41 28.81 -21.59
CA GLY A 143 4.45 28.15 -22.48
C GLY A 143 3.23 29.04 -22.76
N GLU A 144 2.65 29.65 -21.74
CA GLU A 144 1.51 30.57 -21.86
C GLU A 144 1.86 31.80 -22.70
N LEU A 145 3.01 32.43 -22.46
CA LEU A 145 3.46 33.58 -23.26
C LEU A 145 3.69 33.22 -24.73
N LEU A 146 4.19 32.02 -25.01
CA LEU A 146 4.38 31.56 -26.37
C LEU A 146 3.03 31.30 -27.06
N LEU A 147 2.09 30.70 -26.33
CA LEU A 147 0.73 30.46 -26.82
C LEU A 147 0.02 31.77 -27.16
N GLU A 148 0.12 32.79 -26.30
CA GLU A 148 -0.46 34.11 -26.54
C GLU A 148 0.09 34.75 -27.82
N LYS A 149 1.40 34.66 -28.06
CA LYS A 149 2.04 35.17 -29.30
C LYS A 149 1.54 34.45 -30.55
N ILE A 150 1.38 33.12 -30.48
CA ILE A 150 0.84 32.33 -31.59
C ILE A 150 -0.61 32.73 -31.85
N GLN A 151 -1.41 32.91 -30.81
CA GLN A 151 -2.81 33.30 -30.93
C GLN A 151 -2.95 34.71 -31.52
N ALA A 152 -2.10 35.66 -31.12
CA ALA A 152 -2.04 37.00 -31.71
C ALA A 152 -1.67 36.93 -33.21
N ALA A 153 -0.61 36.20 -33.57
CA ALA A 153 -0.20 36.06 -34.97
C ALA A 153 -1.29 35.41 -35.84
N LEU A 154 -2.00 34.40 -35.31
CA LEU A 154 -3.14 33.78 -36.00
C LEU A 154 -4.29 34.77 -36.19
N SER A 155 -4.57 35.61 -35.18
CA SER A 155 -5.58 36.66 -35.28
C SER A 155 -5.23 37.70 -36.34
N ASP A 156 -3.98 38.13 -36.39
CA ASP A 156 -3.50 39.11 -37.39
C ASP A 156 -3.59 38.57 -38.81
N ILE A 157 -3.26 37.28 -39.01
CA ILE A 157 -3.41 36.61 -40.30
C ILE A 157 -4.90 36.53 -40.69
N ALA A 158 -5.78 36.14 -39.76
CA ALA A 158 -7.21 36.06 -40.01
C ALA A 158 -7.79 37.42 -40.38
N GLN A 159 -7.42 38.49 -39.66
CA GLN A 159 -7.85 39.86 -39.94
C GLN A 159 -7.34 40.34 -41.31
N SER A 160 -6.08 40.10 -41.62
CA SER A 160 -5.48 40.48 -42.91
C SER A 160 -6.17 39.78 -44.09
N GLN A 161 -6.61 38.53 -43.92
CA GLN A 161 -7.36 37.81 -44.95
C GLN A 161 -8.78 38.34 -45.13
N LEU A 162 -9.45 38.76 -44.06
CA LEU A 162 -10.74 39.43 -44.14
C LEU A 162 -10.61 40.78 -44.86
N ASP A 163 -9.64 41.60 -44.46
CA ASP A 163 -9.42 42.93 -45.06
C ASP A 163 -9.12 42.84 -46.57
N MET A 164 -8.32 41.84 -46.98
CA MET A 164 -8.08 41.57 -48.41
C MET A 164 -9.37 41.19 -49.16
N GLN A 165 -10.26 40.39 -48.56
CA GLN A 165 -11.55 40.04 -49.18
C GLN A 165 -12.51 41.23 -49.31
N TYR A 166 -12.51 42.17 -48.37
CA TYR A 166 -13.39 43.35 -48.42
C TYR A 166 -12.85 44.50 -49.30
N SER A 167 -11.56 44.45 -49.64
CA SER A 167 -10.89 45.46 -50.48
C SER A 167 -10.85 45.14 -51.99
N SER A 168 -11.38 43.99 -52.40
CA SER A 168 -11.56 43.58 -53.82
C SER A 168 -12.99 43.83 -54.30
#